data_AF-A0A7Y7NFJ7-F1
#
_entry.id   AF-A0A7Y7NFJ7-F1
#
_cell.length_a   1.000
_cell.length_b   1.000
_cell.length_c   1.000
_cell.angle_alpha   90.00
_cell.angle_beta   90.00
_cell.angle_gamma   90.00
#
_symmetry.space_group_name_H-M   'P 1'
#
loop_
_entity.id
_entity.type
_entity.pdbx_description
1 polymer ?
#
loop_
_entity_poly.entity_id
_entity_poly.type
_entity_poly.pdbx_seq_one_letter_code
_entity_poly.pdbx_strand_id
1 'polypeptide(L)'
;MKTLNRIIFTYLILLFFVSCINKTYNPENNKINKKKSFILKINLIDSLNRFSNLDEALLRGDSSDYVLYIKEINENKIAVIAITDSLLFIFQQINGNWIQKDSILFKDYAESFEITDINGDFHDDLLIYGHPNMHGQNAPYVFLSDKNKNLHYRPDIHLFNIKFDKEKQLIKSFYEGNAYGENNKEYYQWKNDSLYLVRGVMSIMFANGDNEVTFYKLKNGKRFNYKILNCPKEIVYDTALWTDK
;
A
#
# COMPACT_ATOMS: atom_id res chain seq x y z
N MET A 1 -2.30 27.80 -24.87
CA MET A 1 -0.95 27.21 -25.04
C MET A 1 -0.50 26.26 -23.92
N LYS A 2 -1.27 26.01 -22.84
CA LYS A 2 -0.87 25.09 -21.75
C LYS A 2 -1.35 23.63 -21.92
N THR A 3 -2.32 23.37 -22.79
CA THR A 3 -2.94 22.05 -22.99
C THR A 3 -2.21 21.17 -24.02
N LEU A 4 -1.60 21.76 -25.05
CA LEU A 4 -0.91 21.00 -26.10
C LEU A 4 0.39 20.33 -25.60
N ASN A 5 1.08 20.96 -24.64
CA ASN A 5 2.27 20.40 -23.99
C ASN A 5 1.95 19.26 -23.01
N ARG A 6 0.71 19.11 -22.55
CA ARG A 6 0.31 17.95 -21.73
C ARG A 6 0.11 16.70 -22.59
N ILE A 7 -0.51 16.83 -23.76
CA ILE A 7 -0.87 15.70 -24.65
C ILE A 7 0.37 15.07 -25.29
N ILE A 8 1.34 15.89 -25.75
CA ILE A 8 2.59 15.37 -26.33
C ILE A 8 3.45 14.67 -25.26
N PHE A 9 3.28 15.02 -23.99
CA PHE A 9 4.13 14.57 -22.88
C PHE A 9 3.66 13.25 -22.26
N THR A 10 2.34 13.02 -22.16
CA THR A 10 1.78 11.70 -21.80
C THR A 10 2.21 10.66 -22.83
N TYR A 11 2.20 11.00 -24.13
CA TYR A 11 2.66 10.14 -25.21
C TYR A 11 4.16 9.82 -25.15
N LEU A 12 4.99 10.71 -24.62
CA LEU A 12 6.45 10.49 -24.50
C LEU A 12 6.84 9.65 -23.28
N ILE A 13 5.92 9.40 -22.34
CA ILE A 13 6.10 8.38 -21.31
C ILE A 13 5.44 7.07 -21.79
N LEU A 14 4.27 7.14 -22.45
CA LEU A 14 3.54 5.98 -23.01
C LEU A 14 4.31 5.23 -24.12
N LEU A 15 4.94 5.94 -25.06
CA LEU A 15 5.66 5.33 -26.19
C LEU A 15 6.90 4.52 -25.76
N PHE A 16 7.42 4.75 -24.56
CA PHE A 16 8.63 4.10 -24.08
C PHE A 16 8.38 2.90 -23.15
N PHE A 17 7.22 2.83 -22.48
CA PHE A 17 6.84 1.68 -21.67
C PHE A 17 6.13 0.56 -22.49
N VAL A 18 5.28 0.92 -23.46
CA VAL A 18 4.47 -0.05 -24.23
C VAL A 18 5.31 -0.96 -25.16
N SER A 19 6.55 -0.59 -25.51
CA SER A 19 7.44 -1.45 -26.31
C SER A 19 7.93 -2.72 -25.57
N CYS A 20 7.73 -2.82 -24.25
CA CYS A 20 8.29 -3.92 -23.46
C CYS A 20 7.32 -5.08 -23.18
N ILE A 21 6.01 -4.96 -23.46
CA ILE A 21 5.02 -5.99 -23.07
C ILE A 21 4.07 -6.35 -24.22
N ASN A 22 4.62 -6.70 -25.40
CA ASN A 22 3.83 -7.40 -26.43
C ASN A 22 4.41 -8.79 -26.67
N LYS A 23 4.04 -9.73 -25.79
CA LYS A 23 4.01 -11.16 -26.12
C LYS A 23 2.69 -11.44 -26.84
N THR A 24 2.65 -11.26 -28.15
CA THR A 24 1.57 -11.86 -28.94
C THR A 24 1.85 -13.35 -29.06
N TYR A 25 1.11 -14.15 -28.29
CA TYR A 25 1.06 -15.61 -28.48
C TYR A 25 0.26 -15.86 -29.77
N ASN A 26 0.95 -16.24 -30.84
CA ASN A 26 0.33 -16.72 -32.06
C ASN A 26 0.34 -18.26 -32.02
N PRO A 27 -0.79 -18.94 -31.78
CA PRO A 27 -0.83 -20.39 -31.63
C PRO A 27 -0.52 -21.16 -32.92
N GLU A 28 -0.50 -20.51 -34.09
CA GLU A 28 -0.36 -21.21 -35.38
C GLU A 28 1.07 -21.28 -35.92
N ASN A 29 2.07 -20.72 -35.22
CA ASN A 29 3.46 -20.80 -35.64
C ASN A 29 4.38 -21.10 -34.45
N ASN A 30 4.78 -22.37 -34.32
CA ASN A 30 5.79 -22.89 -33.37
C ASN A 30 7.23 -22.38 -33.65
N LYS A 31 7.39 -21.16 -34.17
CA LYS A 31 8.67 -20.46 -34.25
C LYS A 31 8.65 -19.32 -33.24
N ILE A 32 9.28 -19.55 -32.09
CA ILE A 32 9.64 -18.49 -31.14
C ILE A 32 10.64 -17.57 -31.86
N ASN A 33 10.13 -16.53 -32.51
CA ASN A 33 10.96 -15.41 -32.92
C ASN A 33 11.50 -14.79 -31.63
N LYS A 34 12.80 -14.99 -31.35
CA LYS A 34 13.54 -14.22 -30.33
C LYS A 34 13.50 -12.75 -30.74
N LYS A 35 12.42 -12.06 -30.39
CA LYS A 35 12.30 -10.62 -30.53
C LYS A 35 13.36 -10.03 -29.61
N LYS A 36 14.35 -9.34 -30.19
CA LYS A 36 15.35 -8.59 -29.43
C LYS A 36 14.60 -7.65 -28.48
N SER A 37 14.68 -7.91 -27.18
CA SER A 37 14.23 -6.98 -26.16
C SER A 37 15.12 -5.75 -26.24
N PHE A 38 14.62 -4.67 -26.83
CA PHE A 38 15.26 -3.37 -26.71
C PHE A 38 14.99 -2.88 -25.29
N ILE A 39 15.97 -3.05 -24.40
CA ILE A 39 15.95 -2.39 -23.09
C ILE A 39 16.32 -0.94 -23.36
N LEU A 40 15.30 -0.11 -23.52
CA LEU A 40 15.51 1.33 -23.59
C LEU A 40 15.77 1.79 -22.15
N LYS A 41 17.03 2.13 -21.87
CA LYS A 41 17.45 2.69 -20.57
C LYS A 41 16.86 4.09 -20.44
N ILE A 42 15.63 4.18 -19.95
CA ILE A 42 15.06 5.46 -19.53
C ILE A 42 15.84 5.90 -18.28
N ASN A 43 16.42 7.09 -18.35
CA ASN A 43 16.98 7.72 -17.17
C ASN A 43 15.84 8.33 -16.34
N LEU A 44 15.32 7.57 -15.37
CA LEU A 44 14.22 8.03 -14.50
C LEU A 44 14.54 9.35 -13.80
N ILE A 45 15.82 9.59 -13.48
CA ILE A 45 16.28 10.82 -12.82
C ILE A 45 16.06 12.04 -13.72
N ASP A 46 16.37 11.95 -15.01
CA ASP A 46 16.17 13.08 -15.94
C ASP A 46 14.68 13.44 -16.08
N SER A 47 13.80 12.45 -16.03
CA SER A 47 12.36 12.65 -16.00
C SER A 47 11.90 13.31 -14.69
N LEU A 48 12.41 12.86 -13.54
CA LEU A 48 12.09 13.42 -12.23
C LEU A 48 12.57 14.87 -12.08
N ASN A 49 13.71 15.22 -12.68
CA ASN A 49 14.26 16.58 -12.63
C ASN A 49 13.29 17.65 -13.17
N ARG A 50 12.33 17.26 -14.02
CA ARG A 50 11.29 18.16 -14.56
C ARG A 50 10.24 18.53 -13.51
N PHE A 51 10.14 17.76 -12.44
CA PHE A 51 9.18 17.94 -11.35
C PHE A 51 9.83 18.44 -10.06
N SER A 52 11.15 18.69 -10.06
CA SER A 52 11.90 19.14 -8.89
C SER A 52 11.35 20.39 -8.21
N ASN A 53 10.61 21.23 -8.94
CA ASN A 53 10.03 22.47 -8.41
C ASN A 53 8.57 22.32 -7.96
N LEU A 54 8.00 21.11 -8.01
CA LEU A 54 6.64 20.86 -7.54
C LEU A 54 6.67 20.31 -6.12
N ASP A 55 5.79 20.79 -5.25
CA ASP A 55 5.64 20.27 -3.88
C ASP A 55 4.72 19.06 -3.84
N GLU A 56 3.84 18.95 -4.83
CA GLU A 56 2.95 17.81 -5.03
C GLU A 56 2.69 17.56 -6.51
N ALA A 57 2.66 16.29 -6.90
CA ALA A 57 2.18 15.87 -8.20
C ALA A 57 1.59 14.45 -8.11
N LEU A 58 0.50 14.21 -8.83
CA LEU A 58 -0.02 12.88 -9.07
C LEU A 58 -0.34 12.74 -10.55
N LEU A 59 0.40 11.88 -11.25
CA LEU A 59 0.19 11.55 -12.65
C LEU A 59 -0.09 10.07 -12.77
N ARG A 60 -1.09 9.72 -13.58
CA ARG A 60 -1.46 8.34 -13.89
C ARG A 60 -1.40 8.19 -15.41
N GLY A 61 -0.79 7.10 -15.88
CA GLY A 61 -0.84 6.76 -17.30
C GLY A 61 -2.28 6.45 -17.72
N ASP A 62 -2.66 6.80 -18.95
CA ASP A 62 -4.03 6.61 -19.45
C ASP A 62 -4.47 5.13 -19.44
N SER A 63 -3.53 4.20 -19.58
CA SER A 63 -3.70 2.74 -19.49
C SER A 63 -3.58 2.19 -18.07
N SER A 64 -3.36 3.04 -17.06
CA SER A 64 -3.00 2.64 -15.69
C SER A 64 -1.69 1.83 -15.59
N ASP A 65 -0.83 1.90 -16.60
CA ASP A 65 0.46 1.17 -16.61
C ASP A 65 1.45 1.70 -15.57
N TYR A 66 1.31 2.98 -15.18
CA TYR A 66 2.15 3.59 -14.17
C TYR A 66 1.46 4.72 -13.40
N VAL A 67 1.98 5.00 -12.22
CA VAL A 67 1.64 6.14 -11.36
C VAL A 67 2.92 6.84 -10.93
N LEU A 68 2.99 8.15 -11.13
CA LEU A 68 3.99 9.03 -10.52
C LEU A 68 3.31 9.82 -9.42
N TYR A 69 3.82 9.70 -8.20
CA TYR A 69 3.42 10.51 -7.07
C TYR A 69 4.64 11.27 -6.55
N ILE A 70 4.50 12.56 -6.32
CA ILE A 70 5.54 13.42 -5.73
C ILE A 70 4.90 14.17 -4.58
N LYS A 71 5.56 14.18 -3.43
CA LYS A 71 5.11 14.91 -2.25
C LYS A 71 6.26 15.25 -1.33
N GLU A 72 6.18 16.39 -0.66
CA GLU A 72 7.03 16.69 0.48
C GLU A 72 6.57 15.94 1.73
N ILE A 73 7.46 15.14 2.32
CA ILE A 73 7.25 14.33 3.53
C ILE A 73 8.43 14.61 4.47
N ASN A 74 8.15 15.09 5.69
CA ASN A 74 9.18 15.46 6.66
C ASN A 74 10.25 16.44 6.11
N GLU A 75 9.85 17.45 5.35
CA GLU A 75 10.74 18.41 4.64
C GLU A 75 11.60 17.81 3.52
N ASN A 76 11.42 16.52 3.20
CA ASN A 76 12.07 15.86 2.07
C ASN A 76 11.10 15.70 0.92
N LYS A 77 11.57 16.00 -0.31
CA LYS A 77 10.78 15.69 -1.50
C LYS A 77 10.92 14.22 -1.83
N ILE A 78 9.81 13.50 -1.80
CA ILE A 78 9.71 12.09 -2.13
C ILE A 78 9.02 11.95 -3.48
N ALA A 79 9.53 11.04 -4.32
CA ALA A 79 8.85 10.61 -5.52
C ALA A 79 8.68 9.10 -5.52
N VAL A 80 7.45 8.66 -5.75
CA VAL A 80 7.08 7.26 -5.99
C VAL A 80 6.80 7.09 -7.47
N ILE A 81 7.45 6.11 -8.09
CA ILE A 81 7.10 5.65 -9.43
C ILE A 81 6.64 4.20 -9.31
N ALA A 82 5.33 3.98 -9.43
CA ALA A 82 4.76 2.64 -9.48
C ALA A 82 4.52 2.24 -10.93
N ILE A 83 5.09 1.11 -11.35
CA ILE A 83 4.78 0.41 -12.59
C ILE A 83 3.86 -0.75 -12.19
N THR A 84 2.62 -0.69 -12.66
CA THR A 84 1.58 -1.66 -12.31
C THR A 84 2.03 -3.07 -12.65
N ASP A 85 1.76 -4.01 -11.74
CA ASP A 85 2.13 -5.43 -11.84
C ASP A 85 3.64 -5.70 -12.04
N SER A 86 4.50 -4.75 -11.66
CA SER A 86 5.95 -4.89 -11.79
C SER A 86 6.74 -4.37 -10.59
N LEU A 87 6.94 -3.06 -10.50
CA LEU A 87 7.92 -2.46 -9.60
C LEU A 87 7.43 -1.13 -9.06
N LEU A 88 7.78 -0.84 -7.82
CA LEU A 88 7.60 0.45 -7.19
C LEU A 88 8.97 0.99 -6.81
N PHE A 89 9.29 2.18 -7.30
CA PHE A 89 10.53 2.88 -6.99
C PHE A 89 10.27 4.02 -6.03
N ILE A 90 11.12 4.15 -5.03
CA ILE A 90 11.15 5.30 -4.13
C ILE A 90 12.38 6.13 -4.43
N PHE A 91 12.18 7.42 -4.64
CA PHE A 91 13.22 8.42 -4.77
C PHE A 91 13.06 9.48 -3.70
N GLN A 92 14.17 10.02 -3.24
CA GLN A 92 14.22 11.16 -2.35
C GLN A 92 15.15 12.22 -2.94
N GLN A 93 14.75 13.48 -2.87
CA GLN A 93 15.58 14.58 -3.28
C GLN A 93 16.53 14.99 -2.16
N ILE A 94 17.84 14.95 -2.42
CA ILE A 94 18.90 15.34 -1.49
C ILE A 94 19.79 16.37 -2.20
N ASN A 95 19.92 17.56 -1.62
CA ASN A 95 20.68 18.68 -2.20
C ASN A 95 20.30 18.96 -3.67
N GLY A 96 19.01 18.93 -3.98
CA GLY A 96 18.46 19.14 -5.33
C GLY A 96 18.54 17.92 -6.26
N ASN A 97 19.20 16.84 -5.87
CA ASN A 97 19.37 15.64 -6.71
C ASN A 97 18.44 14.52 -6.26
N TRP A 98 17.77 13.87 -7.21
CA TRP A 98 16.99 12.66 -6.95
C TRP A 98 17.91 11.45 -6.75
N ILE A 99 17.74 10.78 -5.62
CA ILE A 99 18.45 9.55 -5.27
C ILE A 99 17.42 8.45 -5.10
N GLN A 100 17.57 7.34 -5.84
CA GLN A 100 16.74 6.16 -5.64
C GLN A 100 17.08 5.53 -4.30
N LYS A 101 16.08 5.39 -3.43
CA LYS A 101 16.20 4.78 -2.11
C LYS A 101 15.84 3.30 -2.12
N ASP A 102 14.83 2.94 -2.91
CA ASP A 102 14.34 1.56 -2.94
C ASP A 102 13.73 1.17 -4.31
N SER A 103 13.62 -0.13 -4.54
CA SER A 103 12.88 -0.77 -5.63
C SER A 103 12.22 -2.05 -5.14
N ILE A 104 10.91 -2.08 -5.16
CA ILE A 104 10.09 -3.11 -4.52
C ILE A 104 9.25 -3.81 -5.60
N LEU A 105 9.11 -5.13 -5.50
CA LEU A 105 8.14 -5.85 -6.33
C LEU A 105 6.73 -5.38 -5.99
N PHE A 106 6.04 -4.86 -6.98
CA PHE A 106 4.73 -4.21 -6.82
C PHE A 106 3.74 -4.91 -7.72
N LYS A 107 2.82 -5.69 -7.15
CA LYS A 107 1.88 -6.54 -7.89
C LYS A 107 0.48 -5.92 -7.98
N ASP A 108 0.40 -4.62 -7.72
CA ASP A 108 -0.85 -3.88 -7.62
C ASP A 108 -0.79 -2.66 -8.54
N TYR A 109 -1.87 -1.90 -8.52
CA TYR A 109 -1.95 -0.55 -9.05
C TYR A 109 -1.94 0.43 -7.87
N ALA A 110 -1.05 1.43 -7.87
CA ALA A 110 -0.95 2.41 -6.78
C ALA A 110 -2.15 3.37 -6.82
N GLU A 111 -3.23 2.98 -6.18
CA GLU A 111 -4.51 3.68 -6.23
C GLU A 111 -4.52 4.91 -5.32
N SER A 112 -4.01 4.80 -4.10
CA SER A 112 -4.03 5.92 -3.16
C SER A 112 -2.77 5.98 -2.30
N PHE A 113 -2.55 7.16 -1.73
CA PHE A 113 -1.39 7.49 -0.91
C PHE A 113 -1.88 8.18 0.35
N GLU A 114 -1.37 7.77 1.50
CA GLU A 114 -1.67 8.37 2.79
C GLU A 114 -0.36 8.72 3.49
N ILE A 115 -0.36 9.90 4.12
CA ILE A 115 0.79 10.41 4.87
C ILE A 115 0.31 10.66 6.29
N THR A 116 0.88 9.92 7.23
CA THR A 116 0.52 9.99 8.64
C THR A 116 1.62 9.31 9.46
N ASP A 117 1.91 9.85 10.63
CA ASP A 117 2.72 9.18 11.65
C ASP A 117 1.95 7.96 12.19
N ILE A 118 2.33 6.74 11.81
CA ILE A 118 1.68 5.49 12.27
C ILE A 118 2.40 4.85 13.46
N ASN A 119 3.60 5.32 13.81
CA ASN A 119 4.42 4.75 14.88
C ASN A 119 4.54 5.64 16.13
N GLY A 120 4.02 6.86 16.07
CA GLY A 120 4.01 7.85 17.14
C GLY A 120 5.34 8.56 17.37
N ASP A 121 6.28 8.53 16.41
CA ASP A 121 7.62 9.12 16.56
C ASP A 121 7.72 10.59 16.08
N PHE A 122 6.59 11.19 15.71
CA PHE A 122 6.47 12.55 15.19
C PHE A 122 7.09 12.78 13.80
N HIS A 123 7.39 11.71 13.07
CA HIS A 123 7.70 11.78 11.65
C HIS A 123 6.56 11.17 10.83
N ASP A 124 6.18 11.85 9.76
CA ASP A 124 5.14 11.34 8.87
C ASP A 124 5.65 10.12 8.11
N ASP A 125 4.87 9.05 8.11
CA ASP A 125 5.11 7.84 7.32
C ASP A 125 4.37 7.91 5.98
N LEU A 126 4.72 7.02 5.05
CA LEU A 126 4.05 6.90 3.76
C LEU A 126 3.39 5.54 3.63
N LEU A 127 2.09 5.53 3.36
CA LEU A 127 1.32 4.34 3.04
C LEU A 127 0.89 4.43 1.58
N ILE A 128 1.14 3.37 0.82
CA ILE A 128 0.76 3.29 -0.59
C ILE A 128 -0.21 2.13 -0.72
N TYR A 129 -1.43 2.43 -1.15
CA TYR A 129 -2.48 1.44 -1.26
C TYR A 129 -2.66 0.97 -2.69
N GLY A 130 -2.85 -0.34 -2.82
CA GLY A 130 -3.36 -0.96 -4.03
C GLY A 130 -4.84 -0.68 -4.24
N HIS A 131 -5.39 -1.23 -5.33
CA HIS A 131 -6.84 -1.35 -5.45
C HIS A 131 -7.36 -2.35 -4.40
N PRO A 132 -8.40 -2.03 -3.62
CA PRO A 132 -9.00 -2.97 -2.68
C PRO A 132 -9.40 -4.28 -3.36
N ASN A 133 -9.35 -5.38 -2.62
CA ASN A 133 -9.90 -6.63 -3.12
C ASN A 133 -11.44 -6.55 -3.26
N MET A 134 -12.07 -7.61 -3.77
CA MET A 134 -13.54 -7.64 -3.99
C MET A 134 -14.39 -7.46 -2.71
N HIS A 135 -13.79 -7.60 -1.53
CA HIS A 135 -14.42 -7.39 -0.24
C HIS A 135 -14.04 -6.04 0.39
N GLY A 136 -13.43 -5.14 -0.38
CA GLY A 136 -13.01 -3.81 0.09
C GLY A 136 -11.77 -3.82 0.99
N GLN A 137 -11.05 -4.94 1.09
CA GLN A 137 -9.85 -5.04 1.93
C GLN A 137 -8.66 -4.42 1.22
N ASN A 138 -7.99 -3.51 1.91
CA ASN A 138 -6.83 -2.82 1.38
C ASN A 138 -5.60 -3.04 2.27
N ALA A 139 -4.53 -3.60 1.70
CA ALA A 139 -3.26 -3.79 2.38
C ALA A 139 -2.25 -2.77 1.82
N PRO A 140 -1.79 -1.79 2.63
CA PRO A 140 -0.80 -0.84 2.15
C PRO A 140 0.60 -1.43 2.10
N TYR A 141 1.39 -0.91 1.18
CA TYR A 141 2.84 -0.91 1.27
C TYR A 141 3.23 0.20 2.26
N VAL A 142 3.81 -0.19 3.39
CA VAL A 142 4.12 0.72 4.49
C VAL A 142 5.58 1.15 4.44
N PHE A 143 5.82 2.45 4.52
CA PHE A 143 7.14 3.04 4.58
C PHE A 143 7.25 3.90 5.82
N LEU A 144 8.10 3.50 6.77
CA LEU A 144 8.33 4.30 7.98
C LEU A 144 9.45 5.31 7.76
N SER A 145 9.26 6.50 8.29
CA SER A 145 10.33 7.50 8.37
C SER A 145 11.28 7.18 9.53
N ASP A 146 12.58 7.21 9.28
CA ASP A 146 13.56 7.20 10.36
C ASP A 146 13.79 8.61 10.95
N LYS A 147 14.57 8.70 12.03
CA LYS A 147 15.00 9.96 12.66
C LYS A 147 15.73 10.92 11.71
N ASN A 148 16.27 10.42 10.60
CA ASN A 148 16.94 11.20 9.56
C ASN A 148 15.98 11.51 8.40
N LYS A 149 14.68 11.24 8.58
CA LYS A 149 13.59 11.51 7.65
C LYS A 149 13.70 10.72 6.33
N ASN A 150 14.38 9.58 6.35
CA ASN A 150 14.39 8.65 5.21
C ASN A 150 13.28 7.62 5.37
N LEU A 151 12.61 7.31 4.27
CA LEU A 151 11.58 6.27 4.22
C LEU A 151 12.19 4.88 4.06
N HIS A 152 11.72 3.93 4.86
CA HIS A 152 12.11 2.53 4.85
C HIS A 152 10.91 1.62 4.67
N TYR A 153 10.94 0.79 3.63
CA TYR A 153 9.86 -0.16 3.38
C TYR A 153 9.79 -1.23 4.47
N ARG A 154 8.57 -1.53 4.93
CA ARG A 154 8.27 -2.50 5.98
C ARG A 154 7.45 -3.67 5.44
N PRO A 155 8.10 -4.63 4.76
CA PRO A 155 7.42 -5.80 4.22
C PRO A 155 6.89 -6.73 5.31
N ASP A 156 7.32 -6.58 6.56
CA ASP A 156 6.83 -7.37 7.70
C ASP A 156 5.44 -6.93 8.20
N ILE A 157 4.94 -5.77 7.74
CA ILE A 157 3.62 -5.26 8.12
C ILE A 157 2.59 -5.77 7.11
N HIS A 158 1.87 -6.81 7.50
CA HIS A 158 0.83 -7.46 6.70
C HIS A 158 -0.56 -7.24 7.31
N LEU A 159 -0.94 -5.97 7.48
CA LEU A 159 -2.22 -5.58 8.06
C LEU A 159 -3.16 -5.02 6.98
N PHE A 160 -4.48 -5.17 7.21
CA PHE A 160 -5.50 -4.65 6.31
C PHE A 160 -6.20 -3.44 6.95
N ASN A 161 -6.54 -2.48 6.10
CA ASN A 161 -7.33 -1.30 6.44
C ASN A 161 -6.81 -0.60 7.71
N ILE A 162 -5.50 -0.33 7.74
CA ILE A 162 -4.85 0.22 8.91
C ILE A 162 -5.25 1.67 9.18
N LYS A 163 -5.37 2.02 10.46
CA LYS A 163 -5.55 3.40 10.91
C LYS A 163 -4.86 3.61 12.25
N PHE A 164 -4.09 4.69 12.37
CA PHE A 164 -3.48 5.05 13.64
C PHE A 164 -4.47 5.79 14.55
N ASP A 165 -4.60 5.31 15.78
CA ASP A 165 -5.35 5.95 16.86
C ASP A 165 -4.35 6.73 17.73
N LYS A 166 -4.16 8.01 17.40
CA LYS A 166 -3.16 8.88 18.05
C LYS A 166 -3.40 9.07 19.54
N GLU A 167 -4.65 9.09 19.99
CA GLU A 167 -4.98 9.26 21.41
C GLU A 167 -4.56 8.03 22.22
N LYS A 168 -4.80 6.83 21.66
CA LYS A 168 -4.49 5.56 22.34
C LYS A 168 -3.07 5.06 22.04
N GLN A 169 -2.39 5.66 21.06
CA GLN A 169 -1.10 5.20 20.54
C GLN A 169 -1.18 3.73 20.10
N LEU A 170 -2.22 3.41 19.33
CA LEU A 170 -2.51 2.07 18.82
C LEU A 170 -2.79 2.11 17.32
N ILE A 171 -2.42 1.04 16.61
CA ILE A 171 -2.89 0.80 15.24
C ILE A 171 -4.17 -0.02 15.31
N LYS A 172 -5.20 0.43 14.61
CA LYS A 172 -6.40 -0.33 14.30
C LYS A 172 -6.20 -1.01 12.95
N SER A 173 -6.60 -2.27 12.85
CA SER A 173 -6.64 -3.04 11.61
C SER A 173 -7.93 -3.85 11.59
N PHE A 174 -8.57 -3.97 10.43
CA PHE A 174 -9.69 -4.90 10.27
C PHE A 174 -9.59 -5.66 8.96
N TYR A 175 -10.18 -6.84 8.98
CA TYR A 175 -10.43 -7.66 7.81
C TYR A 175 -11.91 -8.07 7.79
N GLU A 176 -12.59 -7.87 6.67
CA GLU A 176 -13.92 -8.44 6.42
C GLU A 176 -13.80 -9.49 5.31
N GLY A 177 -14.14 -10.72 5.65
CA GLY A 177 -14.19 -11.86 4.74
C GLY A 177 -15.49 -11.89 3.93
N ASN A 178 -15.74 -13.05 3.32
CA ASN A 178 -17.02 -13.33 2.67
C ASN A 178 -18.12 -13.67 3.70
N ALA A 179 -19.33 -13.96 3.24
CA ALA A 179 -20.49 -14.22 4.11
C ALA A 179 -20.32 -15.37 5.11
N TYR A 180 -19.37 -16.29 4.89
CA TYR A 180 -19.04 -17.39 5.81
C TYR A 180 -17.57 -17.37 6.24
N GLY A 181 -16.93 -16.22 6.05
CA GLY A 181 -15.51 -16.01 6.31
C GLY A 181 -15.27 -15.50 7.73
N GLU A 182 -13.98 -15.41 8.06
CA GLU A 182 -13.55 -14.73 9.27
C GLU A 182 -13.58 -13.21 9.04
N ASN A 183 -14.23 -12.50 9.95
CA ASN A 183 -14.12 -11.05 10.08
C ASN A 183 -13.31 -10.76 11.34
N ASN A 184 -12.37 -9.83 11.30
CA ASN A 184 -11.60 -9.44 12.48
C ASN A 184 -11.44 -7.93 12.61
N LYS A 185 -11.38 -7.48 13.87
CA LYS A 185 -10.93 -6.14 14.28
C LYS A 185 -9.84 -6.34 15.31
N GLU A 186 -8.73 -5.62 15.16
CA GLU A 186 -7.54 -5.81 15.96
C GLU A 186 -6.91 -4.49 16.37
N TYR A 187 -6.27 -4.53 17.54
CA TYR A 187 -5.41 -3.45 18.03
C TYR A 187 -3.97 -3.93 18.09
N TYR A 188 -3.09 -3.14 17.51
CA TYR A 188 -1.65 -3.34 17.52
C TYR A 188 -0.97 -2.19 18.24
N GLN A 189 0.18 -2.47 18.84
CA GLN A 189 1.03 -1.48 19.48
C GLN A 189 2.47 -1.67 19.03
N TRP A 190 3.15 -0.55 18.74
CA TRP A 190 4.58 -0.54 18.50
C TRP A 190 5.36 -0.82 19.79
N LYS A 191 6.34 -1.72 19.71
CA LYS A 191 7.37 -1.90 20.73
C LYS A 191 8.70 -2.20 20.04
N ASN A 192 9.71 -1.38 20.29
CA ASN A 192 11.05 -1.55 19.73
C ASN A 192 11.03 -1.83 18.21
N ASP A 193 10.34 -0.97 17.46
CA ASP A 193 10.22 -1.06 15.98
C ASP A 193 9.48 -2.31 15.45
N SER A 194 8.72 -2.99 16.30
CA SER A 194 7.88 -4.13 15.90
C SER A 194 6.44 -3.94 16.34
N LEU A 195 5.50 -4.45 15.53
CA LEU A 195 4.08 -4.43 15.85
C LEU A 195 3.67 -5.66 16.67
N TYR A 196 2.98 -5.41 17.78
CA TYR A 196 2.45 -6.45 18.66
C TYR A 196 0.94 -6.37 18.75
N LEU A 197 0.27 -7.49 18.46
CA LEU A 197 -1.17 -7.63 18.70
C LEU A 197 -1.45 -7.52 20.20
N VAL A 198 -2.19 -6.48 20.58
CA VAL A 198 -2.65 -6.24 21.94
C VAL A 198 -3.88 -7.10 22.24
N ARG A 199 -4.88 -7.02 21.36
CA ARG A 199 -6.14 -7.76 21.44
C ARG A 199 -6.87 -7.69 20.11
N GLY A 200 -7.73 -8.67 19.88
CA GLY A 200 -8.60 -8.74 18.71
C GLY A 200 -9.97 -9.31 19.05
N VAL A 201 -10.90 -9.11 18.14
CA VAL A 201 -12.20 -9.76 18.10
C VAL A 201 -12.37 -10.35 16.70
N MET A 202 -12.90 -11.56 16.64
CA MET A 202 -13.15 -12.28 15.41
C MET A 202 -14.61 -12.69 15.40
N SER A 203 -15.28 -12.54 14.27
CA SER A 203 -16.61 -13.08 14.02
C SER A 203 -16.54 -14.12 12.92
N ILE A 204 -17.23 -15.24 13.11
CA ILE A 204 -17.42 -16.27 12.07
C ILE A 204 -18.93 -16.52 11.95
N MET A 205 -19.41 -16.46 10.72
CA MET A 205 -20.77 -16.87 10.37
C MET A 205 -20.75 -18.26 9.76
N PHE A 206 -21.53 -19.17 10.32
CA PHE A 206 -21.66 -20.54 9.84
C PHE A 206 -22.78 -20.64 8.81
N ALA A 207 -22.70 -21.63 7.92
CA ALA A 207 -23.69 -21.85 6.86
C ALA A 207 -25.12 -22.12 7.38
N ASN A 208 -25.27 -22.54 8.64
CA ASN A 208 -26.55 -22.73 9.30
C ASN A 208 -27.16 -21.43 9.87
N GLY A 209 -26.48 -20.28 9.69
CA GLY A 209 -26.89 -18.98 10.21
C GLY A 209 -26.43 -18.68 11.65
N ASP A 210 -25.73 -19.62 12.30
CA ASP A 210 -25.12 -19.36 13.61
C ASP A 210 -23.92 -18.42 13.47
N ASN A 211 -23.67 -17.62 14.51
CA ASN A 211 -22.53 -16.73 14.59
C ASN A 211 -21.74 -16.97 15.88
N GLU A 212 -20.42 -17.02 15.77
CA GLU A 212 -19.50 -17.03 16.91
C GLU A 212 -18.68 -15.74 16.91
N VAL A 213 -18.66 -15.05 18.05
CA VAL A 213 -17.75 -13.92 18.30
C VAL A 213 -16.71 -14.32 19.35
N THR A 214 -15.46 -14.35 18.94
CA THR A 214 -14.31 -14.74 19.76
C THR A 214 -13.40 -13.55 20.04
N PHE A 215 -13.19 -13.25 21.32
CA PHE A 215 -12.22 -12.25 21.78
C PHE A 215 -10.91 -12.93 22.15
N TYR A 216 -9.80 -12.35 21.69
CA TYR A 216 -8.48 -12.93 21.83
C TYR A 216 -7.39 -11.89 22.08
N LYS A 217 -6.25 -12.37 22.59
CA LYS A 217 -5.00 -11.63 22.71
C LYS A 217 -3.83 -12.59 22.52
N LEU A 218 -2.60 -12.08 22.38
CA LEU A 218 -1.42 -12.93 22.43
C LEU A 218 -1.01 -13.23 23.87
N LYS A 219 -0.68 -14.49 24.14
CA LYS A 219 -0.02 -14.96 25.36
C LYS A 219 1.11 -15.89 24.94
N ASN A 220 2.35 -15.50 25.24
CA ASN A 220 3.57 -16.24 24.85
C ASN A 220 3.65 -16.51 23.33
N GLY A 221 3.35 -15.48 22.52
CA GLY A 221 3.39 -15.57 21.05
C GLY A 221 2.25 -16.38 20.43
N LYS A 222 1.31 -16.91 21.23
CA LYS A 222 0.16 -17.68 20.74
C LYS A 222 -1.15 -16.95 21.02
N ARG A 223 -2.10 -17.11 20.11
CA ARG A 223 -3.47 -16.62 20.29
C ARG A 223 -4.10 -17.33 21.51
N PHE A 224 -4.62 -16.52 22.43
CA PHE A 224 -5.36 -16.95 23.61
C PHE A 224 -6.76 -16.36 23.56
N ASN A 225 -7.76 -17.22 23.36
CA ASN A 225 -9.16 -16.85 23.35
C ASN A 225 -9.65 -16.74 24.80
N TYR A 226 -10.05 -15.55 25.22
CA TYR A 226 -10.45 -15.31 26.61
C TYR A 226 -11.96 -15.15 26.80
N LYS A 227 -12.71 -15.03 25.69
CA LYS A 227 -14.17 -14.97 25.69
C LYS A 227 -14.71 -15.42 24.34
N ILE A 228 -15.70 -16.30 24.36
CA ILE A 228 -16.41 -16.79 23.17
C ILE A 228 -17.90 -16.55 23.41
N LEU A 229 -18.59 -16.01 22.42
CA LEU A 229 -20.02 -15.74 22.46
C LEU A 229 -20.69 -16.42 21.27
N ASN A 230 -21.60 -17.34 21.56
CA ASN A 230 -22.51 -17.92 20.57
C ASN A 230 -23.76 -17.05 20.57
N CYS A 231 -23.81 -16.04 19.70
CA CYS A 231 -24.91 -15.09 19.70
C CYS A 231 -25.38 -14.79 18.27
N PRO A 232 -26.70 -14.79 18.00
CA PRO A 232 -27.26 -14.56 16.67
C PRO A 232 -27.20 -13.08 16.22
N LYS A 233 -26.29 -12.25 16.75
CA LYS A 233 -26.28 -10.80 16.47
C LYS A 233 -24.91 -10.28 16.02
N GLU A 234 -24.85 -9.84 14.76
CA GLU A 234 -23.79 -9.02 14.15
C GLU A 234 -23.44 -7.79 15.01
N ILE A 235 -24.43 -7.24 15.71
CA ILE A 235 -24.32 -6.06 16.60
C ILE A 235 -23.16 -6.19 17.61
N VAL A 236 -22.87 -7.40 18.11
CA VAL A 236 -21.80 -7.61 19.09
C VAL A 236 -20.44 -7.35 18.45
N TYR A 237 -20.20 -7.82 17.23
CA TYR A 237 -18.96 -7.59 16.50
C TYR A 237 -18.84 -6.13 16.04
N ASP A 238 -19.94 -5.54 15.57
CA ASP A 238 -19.96 -4.16 15.09
C ASP A 238 -19.53 -3.16 16.16
N THR A 239 -19.99 -3.38 17.39
CA THR A 239 -19.69 -2.55 18.56
C THR A 239 -18.47 -3.03 19.37
N ALA A 240 -17.85 -4.16 19.00
CA ALA A 240 -16.71 -4.70 19.71
C ALA A 240 -15.41 -3.94 19.40
N LEU A 241 -14.57 -3.80 20.43
CA LEU A 241 -13.26 -3.12 20.46
C LEU A 241 -13.29 -1.62 20.18
N TRP A 242 -13.89 -1.21 19.08
CA TRP A 242 -13.89 0.16 18.57
C TRP A 242 -15.21 0.81 18.92
N THR A 243 -15.37 1.18 20.19
CA THR A 243 -16.42 2.11 20.56
C THR A 243 -15.86 3.51 20.44
N ASP A 244 -16.43 4.30 19.54
CA ASP A 244 -16.29 5.76 19.56
C ASP A 244 -17.07 6.26 20.79
N LYS A 245 -16.42 6.20 21.95
CA LYS A 245 -16.86 6.82 23.19
C LYS A 245 -15.76 7.70 23.72
#